data_AF-A0A9P7VGX3-F1
#
_entry.id   AF-A0A9P7VGX3-F1
#
_cell.length_a   1.000
_cell.length_b   1.000
_cell.length_c   1.000
_cell.angle_alpha   90.00
_cell.angle_beta   90.00
_cell.angle_gamma   90.00
#
_symmetry.space_group_name_H-M   'P 1'
#
loop_
_entity.id
_entity.type
_entity.pdbx_description
1 polymer ?
#
loop_
_entity_poly.entity_id
_entity_poly.type
_entity_poly.pdbx_seq_one_letter_code
_entity_poly.pdbx_strand_id
1 'polypeptide(L)'
;MPRPTSRDVPKFDSKEPENLRCFIGQMEDLFSDYGITEDEEMKKKLVWYTDACTEEEWQALDEYTSGSFAEFKEAILKNYPEAADAETGIWERLVCIA
;
A
#
# COMPACT_ATOMS: atom_id res chain seq x y z
N MET A 1 -7.14 -7.10 -12.62
CA MET A 1 -7.35 -6.25 -11.45
C MET A 1 -8.70 -5.54 -11.54
N PRO A 2 -9.48 -5.49 -10.46
CA PRO A 2 -10.76 -4.77 -10.40
C PRO A 2 -10.55 -3.25 -10.44
N ARG A 3 -11.37 -2.49 -11.17
CA ARG A 3 -11.17 -1.03 -11.27
C ARG A 3 -11.18 -0.38 -9.88
N PRO A 4 -10.31 0.61 -9.59
CA PRO A 4 -10.26 1.32 -8.30
C PRO A 4 -11.56 2.06 -7.94
N THR A 5 -12.50 2.15 -8.87
CA THR A 5 -13.86 2.66 -8.68
C THR A 5 -14.87 1.62 -8.17
N SER A 6 -14.45 0.36 -7.98
CA SER A 6 -15.34 -0.70 -7.47
C SER A 6 -15.50 -0.56 -5.96
N ARG A 7 -16.62 -1.03 -5.40
CA ARG A 7 -16.88 -0.90 -3.95
C ARG A 7 -16.06 -1.87 -3.08
N ASP A 8 -15.44 -2.85 -3.73
CA ASP A 8 -14.76 -4.00 -3.11
C ASP A 8 -13.23 -3.91 -3.18
N VAL A 9 -12.71 -2.76 -3.62
CA VAL A 9 -11.26 -2.57 -3.75
C VAL A 9 -10.69 -1.89 -2.52
N PRO A 10 -9.53 -2.36 -2.05
CA PRO A 10 -8.81 -1.69 -0.98
C PRO A 10 -8.51 -0.26 -1.45
N LYS A 11 -8.83 0.72 -0.62
CA LYS A 11 -8.49 2.12 -0.80
C LYS A 11 -7.65 2.57 0.38
N PHE A 12 -6.57 3.27 0.09
CA PHE A 12 -5.77 3.90 1.11
C PHE A 12 -6.28 5.33 1.36
N ASP A 13 -6.59 5.63 2.62
CA ASP A 13 -6.93 6.97 3.09
C ASP A 13 -5.73 7.51 3.88
N SER A 14 -5.14 8.64 3.44
CA SER A 14 -4.00 9.28 4.10
C SER A 14 -4.32 9.77 5.52
N LYS A 15 -5.62 9.82 5.87
CA LYS A 15 -6.11 10.16 7.21
C LYS A 15 -6.01 9.01 8.20
N GLU A 16 -5.84 7.78 7.71
CA GLU A 16 -5.71 6.57 8.51
C GLU A 16 -4.37 5.88 8.17
N PRO A 17 -3.23 6.48 8.54
CA PRO A 17 -1.91 5.92 8.24
C PRO A 17 -1.73 4.53 8.84
N GLU A 18 -2.43 4.19 9.94
CA GLU A 18 -2.47 2.83 10.52
C GLU A 18 -2.87 1.74 9.52
N ASN A 19 -3.71 2.06 8.53
CA ASN A 19 -4.19 1.13 7.52
C ASN A 19 -3.24 0.98 6.33
N LEU A 20 -2.17 1.78 6.25
CA LEU A 20 -1.22 1.78 5.13
C LEU A 20 -0.55 0.42 4.94
N ARG A 21 -0.08 -0.21 6.03
CA ARG A 21 0.54 -1.53 5.98
C ARG A 21 -0.43 -2.62 5.55
N CYS A 22 -1.67 -2.56 6.05
CA CYS A 22 -2.73 -3.48 5.67
C CYS A 22 -3.09 -3.32 4.18
N PHE A 23 -3.17 -2.09 3.69
CA PHE A 23 -3.40 -1.78 2.28
C PHE A 23 -2.28 -2.33 1.39
N ILE A 24 -1.02 -2.08 1.75
CA ILE A 24 0.14 -2.61 1.01
C ILE A 24 0.08 -4.14 0.96
N GLY A 25 -0.18 -4.81 2.09
CA GLY A 25 -0.31 -6.27 2.14
C GLY A 25 -1.44 -6.81 1.26
N GLN A 26 -2.60 -6.16 1.26
CA GLN A 26 -3.73 -6.51 0.37
C GLN A 26 -3.35 -6.34 -1.11
N MET A 27 -2.61 -5.28 -1.44
CA MET A 27 -2.14 -5.04 -2.80
C MET A 27 -1.12 -6.08 -3.24
N GLU A 28 -0.20 -6.53 -2.37
CA GLU A 28 0.75 -7.60 -2.66
C GLU A 28 0.08 -8.95 -2.93
N ASP A 29 -0.94 -9.28 -2.15
CA ASP A 29 -1.75 -10.48 -2.38
C ASP A 29 -2.47 -10.39 -3.74
N LEU A 30 -3.02 -9.21 -4.07
CA LEU A 30 -3.70 -8.94 -5.33
C LEU A 30 -2.73 -8.94 -6.53
N PHE A 31 -1.49 -8.46 -6.35
CA PHE A 31 -0.43 -8.60 -7.36
C PHE A 31 -0.12 -10.07 -7.60
N SER A 32 0.00 -10.86 -6.54
CA SER A 32 0.28 -12.30 -6.62
C SER A 32 -0.85 -13.07 -7.29
N ASP A 33 -2.12 -12.80 -6.95
CA ASP A 33 -3.30 -13.43 -7.53
C ASP A 33 -3.42 -13.16 -9.05
N TYR A 34 -3.08 -11.95 -9.48
CA TYR A 34 -3.07 -11.57 -10.89
C TYR A 34 -1.75 -11.84 -11.62
N GLY A 35 -0.73 -12.40 -10.93
CA GLY A 35 0.59 -12.70 -11.52
C GLY A 35 1.40 -11.47 -11.94
N ILE A 36 1.19 -10.33 -11.28
CA ILE A 36 1.94 -9.10 -11.51
C ILE A 36 3.24 -9.22 -10.72
N THR A 37 4.37 -9.32 -11.42
CA THR A 37 5.71 -9.44 -10.83
C THR A 37 6.62 -8.27 -11.17
N GLU A 38 6.17 -7.37 -12.04
CA GLU A 38 6.96 -6.24 -12.51
C GLU A 38 6.83 -5.07 -11.53
N ASP A 39 7.94 -4.66 -10.92
CA ASP A 39 7.99 -3.60 -9.92
C ASP A 39 7.35 -2.30 -10.41
N GLU A 40 7.61 -1.89 -11.65
CA GLU A 40 7.02 -0.68 -12.23
C GLU A 40 5.48 -0.75 -12.30
N GLU A 41 4.94 -1.91 -12.69
CA GLU A 41 3.50 -2.17 -12.75
C GLU A 41 2.90 -2.20 -11.34
N MET A 42 3.58 -2.85 -10.38
CA MET A 42 3.16 -2.87 -8.98
C MET A 42 3.06 -1.46 -8.42
N LYS A 43 4.09 -0.63 -8.61
CA LYS A 43 4.10 0.76 -8.13
C LYS A 43 3.00 1.60 -8.77
N LYS A 44 2.86 1.56 -10.10
CA LYS A 44 1.82 2.29 -10.83
C LYS A 44 0.42 1.92 -10.33
N LYS A 45 0.19 0.63 -10.09
CA LYS A 45 -1.09 0.19 -9.53
C LYS A 45 -1.25 0.62 -8.10
N LEU A 46 -0.24 0.45 -7.25
CA LEU A 46 -0.29 0.87 -5.85
C LEU A 46 -0.77 2.32 -5.73
N VAL A 47 -0.14 3.21 -6.50
CA VAL A 47 -0.49 4.63 -6.60
C VAL A 47 -1.93 4.83 -7.11
N TRP A 48 -2.35 4.11 -8.15
CA TRP A 48 -3.70 4.20 -8.70
C TRP A 48 -4.81 3.79 -7.71
N TYR A 49 -4.52 2.94 -6.71
CA TYR A 49 -5.50 2.59 -5.67
C TYR A 49 -5.48 3.55 -4.46
N THR A 50 -4.62 4.56 -4.48
CA THR A 50 -4.59 5.61 -3.45
C THR A 50 -5.41 6.83 -3.83
N ASP A 51 -5.61 7.74 -2.87
CA ASP A 51 -6.21 9.05 -3.14
C ASP A 51 -5.28 9.92 -3.98
N ALA A 52 -5.84 10.82 -4.79
CA ALA A 52 -5.07 11.72 -5.66
C ALA A 52 -4.01 12.53 -4.89
N CYS A 53 -4.31 12.90 -3.63
CA CYS A 53 -3.34 13.60 -2.81
C CYS A 53 -2.13 12.71 -2.44
N THR A 54 -2.37 11.42 -2.18
CA THR A 54 -1.32 10.45 -1.84
C THR A 54 -0.52 10.06 -3.09
N GLU A 55 -1.20 9.96 -4.23
CA GLU A 55 -0.56 9.69 -5.51
C GLU A 55 0.52 10.74 -5.82
N GLU A 56 0.23 12.02 -5.64
CA GLU A 56 1.22 13.09 -5.81
C GLU A 56 2.41 12.95 -4.85
N GLU A 57 2.16 12.64 -3.57
CA GLU A 57 3.24 12.45 -2.59
C GLU A 57 4.14 11.26 -2.96
N TRP A 58 3.54 10.16 -3.39
CA TRP A 58 4.29 8.94 -3.72
C TRP A 58 5.02 9.05 -5.05
N GLN A 59 4.45 9.74 -6.04
CA GLN A 59 5.13 10.02 -7.30
C GLN A 59 6.31 10.98 -7.14
N ALA A 60 6.32 11.80 -6.07
CA ALA A 60 7.43 12.68 -5.74
C ALA A 60 8.64 11.93 -5.11
N LEU A 61 8.49 10.66 -4.73
CA LEU A 61 9.59 9.86 -4.19
C LEU A 61 10.54 9.41 -5.31
N ASP A 62 11.85 9.57 -5.09
CA ASP A 62 12.87 9.13 -6.06
C ASP A 62 12.81 7.59 -6.25
N GLU A 63 12.52 6.87 -5.16
CA GLU A 63 12.29 5.43 -5.11
C GLU A 63 11.12 4.97 -6.00
N TYR A 64 10.14 5.83 -6.32
CA TYR A 64 9.08 5.50 -7.28
C TYR A 64 9.67 5.34 -8.70
N THR A 65 10.57 6.24 -9.08
CA THR A 65 11.16 6.31 -10.43
C THR A 65 12.35 5.38 -10.62
N SER A 66 13.19 5.21 -9.59
CA SER A 66 14.49 4.53 -9.71
C SER A 66 14.61 3.24 -8.88
N GLY A 67 13.80 3.10 -7.82
CA GLY A 67 13.91 1.99 -6.86
C GLY A 67 13.20 0.70 -7.28
N SER A 68 13.26 -0.33 -6.43
CA SER A 68 12.37 -1.50 -6.53
C SER A 68 11.05 -1.26 -5.78
N PHE A 69 10.05 -2.12 -5.95
CA PHE A 69 8.80 -2.01 -5.18
C PHE A 69 9.05 -2.12 -3.67
N ALA A 70 10.02 -2.94 -3.25
CA ALA A 70 10.44 -3.04 -1.85
C ALA A 70 10.97 -1.72 -1.28
N GLU A 71 11.90 -1.05 -1.97
CA GLU A 71 12.45 0.24 -1.52
C GLU A 71 11.37 1.33 -1.49
N PHE A 72 10.47 1.31 -2.47
CA PHE A 72 9.33 2.22 -2.51
C PHE A 72 8.39 2.03 -1.30
N LYS A 73 8.10 0.79 -0.90
CA LYS A 73 7.33 0.50 0.31
C LYS A 73 8.03 1.04 1.57
N GLU A 74 9.34 0.84 1.68
CA GLU A 74 10.11 1.34 2.82
C GLU A 74 10.10 2.87 2.88
N ALA A 75 10.26 3.54 1.74
CA ALA A 75 10.18 4.99 1.62
C ALA A 75 8.80 5.52 2.05
N ILE A 76 7.73 4.87 1.58
CA ILE A 76 6.35 5.18 1.99
C ILE A 76 6.17 5.01 3.50
N LEU A 77 6.60 3.88 4.08
CA LEU A 77 6.49 3.64 5.53
C LEU A 77 7.30 4.64 6.35
N LYS A 78 8.45 5.09 5.84
CA LYS A 78 9.26 6.13 6.46
C LYS A 78 8.58 7.50 6.41
N ASN A 79 7.78 7.78 5.38
CA ASN A 79 6.98 9.00 5.28
C ASN A 79 5.81 9.03 6.27
N TYR A 80 5.29 7.85 6.66
CA TYR A 80 4.18 7.71 7.62
C TYR A 80 4.61 6.91 8.86
N PRO A 81 5.35 7.50 9.81
CA PRO A 81 5.75 6.81 11.04
C PRO A 81 4.55 6.38 11.91
N GLU A 82 3.41 7.08 11.82
CA GLU A 82 2.15 6.66 12.47
C GLU A 82 1.62 5.31 11.96
N ALA A 83 1.93 4.95 10.71
CA ALA A 83 1.63 3.63 10.17
C ALA A 83 2.52 2.52 10.76
N ALA A 84 3.71 2.90 11.23
CA ALA A 84 4.64 1.98 11.86
C ALA A 84 4.23 1.66 13.30
N ASP A 85 3.79 2.65 14.08
CA ASP A 85 3.40 2.47 15.49
C ASP A 85 2.13 1.61 15.68
N ALA A 86 1.26 1.51 14.66
CA ALA A 86 0.05 0.69 14.71
C ALA A 86 0.32 -0.82 14.88
N GLU A 87 1.56 -1.28 14.63
CA GLU A 87 1.96 -2.67 14.80
C GLU A 87 2.02 -3.13 16.25
N THR A 88 2.04 -2.25 17.25
CA THR A 88 2.07 -2.71 18.65
C THR A 88 0.69 -3.02 19.22
N GLY A 89 -0.39 -2.55 18.58
CA GLY A 89 -1.75 -2.65 19.12
C GLY A 89 -2.72 -3.59 18.38
N ILE A 90 -2.46 -3.95 17.12
CA ILE A 90 -3.50 -4.53 16.24
C ILE A 90 -3.33 -6.05 16.04
N TRP A 91 -2.17 -6.63 16.33
CA TRP A 91 -1.97 -8.08 16.22
C TRP A 91 -2.69 -8.91 17.30
N GLU A 92 -3.21 -8.29 18.37
CA GLU A 92 -4.04 -9.00 19.36
C GLU A 92 -5.48 -9.28 18.89
N ARG A 93 -5.92 -8.77 17.73
CA ARG A 93 -7.33 -8.92 17.29
C ARG A 93 -7.60 -9.84 16.11
N LEU A 94 -6.58 -10.29 15.38
CA LEU A 94 -6.78 -11.15 14.19
C LEU A 94 -6.40 -12.63 14.38
N VAL A 95 -6.03 -13.05 15.60
CA VAL A 95 -5.86 -14.48 15.95
C VAL A 95 -7.12 -15.08 16.61
N CYS A 96 -8.31 -14.82 16.07
CA CYS A 96 -9.56 -15.33 16.67
C CYS A 96 -10.55 -16.00 15.70
N ILE A 97 -10.12 -16.52 14.55
CA ILE A 97 -10.93 -17.52 13.83
C ILE A 97 -10.04 -18.59 13.21
N ALA A 98 -9.76 -19.65 13.98
CA ALA A 98 -9.45 -20.99 13.51
C ALA A 98 -10.17 -22.00 14.41
#